data_AF-A0A9W4TBR5-F1
#
_entry.id   AF-A0A9W4TBR5-F1
#
_cell.length_a   1.000
_cell.length_b   1.000
_cell.length_c   1.000
_cell.angle_alpha   90.00
_cell.angle_beta   90.00
_cell.angle_gamma   90.00
#
_symmetry.space_group_name_H-M   'P 1'
#
loop_
_entity.id
_entity.type
_entity.pdbx_description
1 polymer ?
#
loop_
_entity_poly.entity_id
_entity_poly.type
_entity_poly.pdbx_seq_one_letter_code
_entity_poly.pdbx_strand_id
1 'polypeptide(L)'
;MSRKVEVSEWLKLWLEPRIKPEFTDNENGEKPWLDIIEDILKDICIRVLSDLPLDAFAHVMDRLVRIYDQDRVFILERLLTITPHPDEVTSDSIIRRMRSYLVTTLSASDAVEEHTRIEISEGFFK
;
A
#
# COMPACT_ATOMS: atom_id res chain seq x y z
N MET A 1 -16.11 13.51 -5.09
CA MET A 1 -14.96 14.45 -5.11
C MET A 1 -13.70 13.62 -5.17
N SER A 2 -13.04 13.50 -6.33
CA SER A 2 -11.73 12.84 -6.41
C SER A 2 -10.71 13.68 -5.66
N ARG A 3 -10.22 13.18 -4.52
CA ARG A 3 -9.05 13.76 -3.87
C ARG A 3 -7.88 13.53 -4.81
N LYS A 4 -7.26 14.61 -5.28
CA LYS A 4 -6.03 14.52 -6.07
C LYS A 4 -4.94 13.94 -5.17
N VAL A 5 -4.51 12.72 -5.44
CA VAL A 5 -3.40 12.08 -4.73
C VAL A 5 -2.11 12.72 -5.21
N GLU A 6 -1.35 13.28 -4.28
CA GLU A 6 -0.11 13.96 -4.59
C GLU A 6 1.06 13.00 -4.38
N VAL A 7 1.71 12.62 -5.47
CA VAL A 7 2.97 11.87 -5.44
C VAL A 7 4.11 12.87 -5.25
N SER A 8 4.96 12.63 -4.27
CA SER A 8 6.10 13.49 -3.98
C SER A 8 7.11 13.52 -5.13
N GLU A 9 7.82 14.63 -5.31
CA GLU A 9 8.79 14.80 -6.39
C GLU A 9 9.94 13.78 -6.34
N TRP A 10 10.38 13.42 -5.14
CA TRP A 10 11.42 12.42 -4.96
C TRP A 10 10.94 11.02 -5.36
N LEU A 11 9.67 10.68 -5.05
CA LEU A 11 9.08 9.41 -5.45
C LEU A 11 8.89 9.36 -6.97
N LYS A 12 8.46 10.46 -7.61
CA LYS A 12 8.43 10.55 -9.07
C LYS A 12 9.79 10.26 -9.67
N LEU A 13 10.86 10.93 -9.21
CA LEU A 13 12.22 10.69 -9.69
C LEU A 13 12.67 9.24 -9.51
N TRP A 14 12.26 8.59 -8.41
CA TRP A 14 12.55 7.17 -8.17
C TRP A 14 11.75 6.23 -9.11
N LEU A 15 10.51 6.59 -9.43
CA LEU A 15 9.62 5.85 -10.31
C LEU A 15 9.98 6.02 -11.79
N GLU A 16 10.51 7.18 -12.21
CA GLU A 16 10.85 7.47 -13.61
C GLU A 16 11.64 6.37 -14.33
N PRO A 17 12.74 5.82 -13.78
CA PRO A 17 13.46 4.73 -14.43
C PRO A 17 12.70 3.39 -14.43
N ARG A 18 11.61 3.27 -13.65
CA ARG A 18 10.80 2.05 -13.47
C ARG A 18 9.52 2.05 -14.31
N ILE A 19 9.26 3.14 -15.03
CA ILE A 19 8.12 3.23 -15.93
C ILE A 19 8.37 2.32 -17.13
N LYS A 20 7.60 1.24 -17.20
CA LYS A 20 7.58 0.38 -18.39
C LYS A 20 6.86 1.09 -19.55
N PRO A 21 7.17 0.75 -20.82
CA PRO A 21 6.48 1.32 -21.98
C PRO A 21 4.96 1.18 -21.94
N GLU A 22 4.43 0.13 -21.30
CA GLU A 22 2.98 -0.06 -21.14
C GLU A 22 2.28 1.04 -20.30
N PHE A 23 3.04 1.86 -19.56
CA PHE A 23 2.53 2.97 -18.75
C PHE A 23 2.70 4.34 -19.40
N THR A 24 3.22 4.43 -20.63
CA THR A 24 3.43 5.74 -21.31
C THR A 24 2.26 6.16 -22.22
N ASP A 25 1.28 5.30 -22.38
CA ASP A 25 0.28 5.35 -23.48
C ASP A 25 -1.09 5.89 -23.07
N ASN A 26 -1.17 6.77 -22.06
CA ASN A 26 -2.44 7.46 -21.82
C ASN A 26 -2.61 8.67 -22.75
N GLU A 27 -3.84 8.88 -23.19
CA GLU A 27 -4.23 9.83 -24.25
C GLU A 27 -3.87 11.29 -23.93
N ASN A 28 -3.46 11.58 -22.70
CA ASN A 28 -3.10 12.91 -22.19
C ASN A 28 -1.61 13.08 -21.84
N GLY A 29 -0.77 12.05 -21.98
CA GLY A 29 0.64 12.09 -21.61
C GLY A 29 0.91 12.22 -20.10
N GLU A 30 -0.09 11.99 -19.26
CA GLU A 30 0.06 11.95 -17.80
C GLU A 30 0.62 10.58 -17.39
N LYS A 31 1.71 10.51 -16.65
CA LYS A 31 2.19 9.21 -16.19
C LYS A 31 1.17 8.60 -15.20
N PRO A 32 0.70 7.34 -15.39
CA PRO A 32 -0.28 6.68 -14.51
C PRO A 32 0.43 6.21 -13.24
N TRP A 33 0.94 7.17 -12.47
CA TRP A 33 1.80 6.93 -11.32
C TRP A 33 1.19 5.96 -10.32
N LEU A 34 -0.12 6.01 -10.13
CA LEU A 34 -0.83 5.16 -9.18
C LEU A 34 -0.84 3.69 -9.63
N ASP A 35 -1.07 3.43 -10.91
CA ASP A 35 -1.05 2.07 -11.46
C ASP A 35 0.37 1.48 -11.38
N ILE A 36 1.39 2.29 -11.68
CA ILE A 36 2.80 1.89 -11.55
C ILE A 36 3.14 1.57 -10.09
N ILE A 37 2.71 2.41 -9.15
CA ILE A 37 2.93 2.20 -7.72
C ILE A 37 2.25 0.92 -7.25
N GLU A 38 1.00 0.67 -7.68
CA GLU A 38 0.26 -0.53 -7.33
C GLU A 38 1.00 -1.79 -7.79
N ASP A 39 1.48 -1.82 -9.03
CA ASP A 39 2.19 -2.97 -9.57
C ASP A 39 3.55 -3.20 -8.88
N ILE A 40 4.31 -2.14 -8.64
CA ILE A 40 5.56 -2.22 -7.88
C ILE A 40 5.30 -2.76 -6.46
N LEU A 41 4.25 -2.29 -5.79
CA LEU A 41 3.91 -2.77 -4.46
C LEU A 41 3.48 -4.23 -4.45
N LYS A 42 2.72 -4.69 -5.46
CA LYS A 42 2.37 -6.10 -5.62
C LYS A 42 3.64 -6.95 -5.76
N ASP A 43 4.56 -6.57 -6.64
CA ASP A 43 5.82 -7.29 -6.85
C ASP A 43 6.66 -7.38 -5.58
N ILE A 44 6.79 -6.25 -4.85
CA ILE A 44 7.48 -6.22 -3.55
C ILE A 44 6.77 -7.14 -2.55
N CYS A 45 5.45 -7.06 -2.44
CA CYS A 45 4.68 -7.88 -1.50
C CYS A 45 4.82 -9.37 -1.81
N ILE A 46 4.69 -9.78 -3.08
CA ILE A 46 4.89 -11.16 -3.51
C ILE A 46 6.26 -11.66 -3.05
N ARG A 47 7.32 -10.89 -3.30
CA ARG A 47 8.68 -11.31 -2.90
C ARG A 47 8.86 -11.37 -1.39
N VAL A 48 8.51 -10.29 -0.69
CA VAL A 48 8.81 -10.12 0.74
C VAL A 48 7.92 -11.00 1.63
N LEU A 49 6.69 -11.27 1.19
CA LEU A 49 5.67 -11.99 1.95
C LEU A 49 5.51 -13.45 1.52
N SER A 50 6.26 -13.92 0.51
CA SER A 50 6.18 -15.30 -0.01
C SER A 50 6.35 -16.40 1.05
N ASP A 51 7.12 -16.13 2.11
CA ASP A 51 7.35 -17.07 3.22
C ASP A 51 6.19 -17.14 4.24
N LEU A 52 5.15 -16.31 4.09
CA LEU A 52 4.01 -16.34 5.00
C LEU A 52 3.11 -17.55 4.74
N PRO A 53 2.36 -18.03 5.76
CA PRO A 53 1.27 -18.96 5.53
C PRO A 53 0.30 -18.41 4.47
N LEU A 54 -0.24 -19.29 3.62
CA LEU A 54 -1.08 -18.91 2.48
C LEU A 54 -2.23 -17.98 2.88
N ASP A 55 -2.91 -18.27 3.99
CA ASP A 55 -4.02 -17.46 4.49
C ASP A 55 -3.58 -16.04 4.86
N ALA A 56 -2.42 -15.90 5.50
CA ALA A 56 -1.86 -14.60 5.89
C ALA A 56 -1.40 -13.81 4.66
N PHE A 57 -0.76 -14.48 3.70
CA PHE A 57 -0.36 -13.89 2.44
C PHE A 57 -1.59 -13.37 1.66
N ALA A 58 -2.61 -14.22 1.49
CA ALA A 58 -3.83 -13.88 0.77
C ALA A 58 -4.56 -12.70 1.44
N HIS A 59 -4.65 -12.69 2.77
CA HIS A 59 -5.25 -11.59 3.52
C HIS A 59 -4.52 -10.26 3.27
N VAL A 60 -3.19 -10.26 3.35
CA VAL A 60 -2.39 -9.04 3.10
C VAL A 60 -2.54 -8.55 1.65
N MET A 61 -2.54 -9.46 0.68
CA MET A 61 -2.72 -9.11 -0.74
C MET A 61 -4.13 -8.56 -1.03
N ASP A 62 -5.18 -9.15 -0.47
CA ASP A 62 -6.55 -8.62 -0.60
C ASP A 62 -6.66 -7.21 0.00
N ARG A 63 -6.00 -6.94 1.13
CA ARG A 63 -5.94 -5.60 1.72
C ARG A 63 -5.19 -4.61 0.83
N LEU A 64 -4.05 -4.99 0.25
CA LEU A 64 -3.28 -4.12 -0.67
C LEU A 64 -4.13 -3.62 -1.87
N VAL A 65 -5.00 -4.49 -2.39
CA VAL A 65 -5.89 -4.15 -3.52
C VAL A 65 -7.04 -3.22 -3.08
N ARG A 66 -7.38 -3.19 -1.79
CA ARG A 66 -8.51 -2.41 -1.25
C ARG A 66 -8.13 -1.09 -0.59
N ILE A 67 -6.87 -0.88 -0.24
CA ILE A 67 -6.42 0.39 0.36
C ILE A 67 -6.50 1.55 -0.64
N TYR A 68 -6.61 2.77 -0.11
CA TYR A 68 -6.66 3.96 -0.92
C TYR A 68 -5.31 4.25 -1.60
N ASP A 69 -5.36 4.92 -2.73
CA ASP A 69 -4.17 5.33 -3.49
C ASP A 69 -3.16 6.13 -2.66
N GLN A 70 -3.64 6.98 -1.75
CA GLN A 70 -2.78 7.72 -0.82
C GLN A 70 -2.00 6.79 0.11
N ASP A 71 -2.61 5.70 0.56
CA ASP A 71 -1.97 4.72 1.45
C ASP A 71 -0.93 3.91 0.67
N ARG A 72 -1.20 3.59 -0.60
CA ARG A 72 -0.22 2.94 -1.49
C ARG A 72 1.02 3.80 -1.65
N VAL A 73 0.83 5.10 -1.95
CA VAL A 73 1.93 6.07 -2.01
C VAL A 73 2.71 6.06 -0.70
N PHE A 74 2.03 6.20 0.44
CA PHE A 74 2.68 6.21 1.75
C PHE A 74 3.47 4.93 2.07
N ILE A 75 2.93 3.76 1.73
CA ILE A 75 3.60 2.48 1.92
C ILE A 75 4.90 2.44 1.12
N LEU A 76 4.85 2.80 -0.17
CA LEU A 76 6.04 2.80 -1.02
C LEU A 76 7.08 3.80 -0.52
N GLU A 77 6.64 5.01 -0.15
CA GLU A 77 7.52 6.01 0.44
C GLU A 77 8.20 5.49 1.70
N ARG A 78 7.45 4.80 2.55
CA ARG A 78 7.99 4.23 3.78
C ARG A 78 8.96 3.10 3.52
N LEU A 79 8.71 2.24 2.53
CA LEU A 79 9.65 1.19 2.12
C LEU A 79 10.98 1.79 1.63
N LEU A 80 10.93 2.92 0.93
CA LEU A 80 12.12 3.64 0.47
C LEU A 80 12.98 4.20 1.61
N THR A 81 12.38 4.42 2.79
CA THR A 81 13.14 4.74 4.02
C THR A 81 13.83 3.53 4.66
N ILE A 82 13.40 2.31 4.33
CA ILE A 82 14.04 1.07 4.80
C ILE A 82 15.22 0.72 3.90
N THR A 83 15.05 0.89 2.59
CA THR A 83 16.06 0.61 1.57
C THR A 83 15.79 1.45 0.32
N PRO A 84 16.82 1.98 -0.36
CA PRO A 84 16.63 2.77 -1.59
C PRO A 84 16.12 1.95 -2.80
N HIS A 85 16.24 0.63 -2.74
CA HIS A 85 15.82 -0.29 -3.81
C HIS A 85 14.93 -1.42 -3.25
N PRO A 86 13.71 -1.11 -2.75
CA PRO A 86 12.81 -2.09 -2.14
C PRO A 86 12.38 -3.19 -3.11
N ASP A 87 12.36 -2.89 -4.40
CA ASP A 87 12.03 -3.76 -5.51
C ASP A 87 13.19 -4.66 -5.98
N GLU A 88 14.38 -4.57 -5.36
CA GLU A 88 15.57 -5.37 -5.72
C GLU A 88 16.24 -6.04 -4.49
N VAL A 89 15.58 -6.03 -3.33
CA VAL A 89 16.18 -6.54 -2.08
C VAL A 89 16.45 -8.04 -2.12
N THR A 90 17.68 -8.42 -1.74
CA THR A 90 18.11 -9.80 -1.53
C THR A 90 18.56 -10.10 -0.10
N SER A 91 18.73 -9.07 0.74
CA SER A 91 19.18 -9.24 2.13
C SER A 91 18.05 -9.68 3.05
N ASP A 92 18.19 -10.86 3.67
CA ASP A 92 17.22 -11.41 4.63
C ASP A 92 16.85 -10.45 5.75
N SER A 93 17.83 -9.69 6.24
CA SER A 93 17.60 -8.71 7.32
C SER A 93 16.69 -7.57 6.88
N ILE A 94 16.85 -7.09 5.65
CA ILE A 94 16.01 -6.04 5.05
C ILE A 94 14.64 -6.61 4.71
N ILE A 95 14.57 -7.82 4.13
CA ILE A 95 13.32 -8.52 3.83
C ILE A 95 12.49 -8.70 5.10
N ARG A 96 13.10 -9.15 6.21
CA ARG A 96 12.40 -9.28 7.50
C ARG A 96 11.85 -7.95 8.00
N ARG A 97 12.59 -6.85 7.84
CA ARG A 97 12.16 -5.51 8.26
C ARG A 97 11.00 -5.00 7.39
N MET A 98 11.08 -5.17 6.07
CA MET A 98 10.00 -4.84 5.14
C MET A 98 8.76 -5.67 5.42
N ARG A 99 8.91 -6.98 5.63
CA ARG A 99 7.82 -7.90 5.98
C ARG A 99 7.09 -7.46 7.23
N SER A 100 7.84 -7.17 8.30
CA SER A 100 7.26 -6.68 9.55
C SER A 100 6.44 -5.41 9.34
N TYR A 101 6.96 -4.46 8.55
CA TYR A 101 6.24 -3.23 8.21
C TYR A 101 4.97 -3.50 7.39
N LEU A 102 5.07 -4.28 6.30
CA LEU A 102 3.96 -4.59 5.41
C LEU A 102 2.83 -5.34 6.12
N VAL A 103 3.17 -6.38 6.90
CA VAL A 103 2.19 -7.11 7.70
C VAL A 103 1.53 -6.17 8.72
N THR A 104 2.30 -5.37 9.45
CA THR A 104 1.70 -4.44 10.44
C THR A 104 0.78 -3.43 9.78
N THR A 105 1.14 -2.93 8.60
CA THR A 105 0.39 -1.88 7.91
C THR A 105 -0.86 -2.43 7.22
N LEU A 106 -0.76 -3.60 6.59
CA LEU A 106 -1.84 -4.18 5.78
C LEU A 106 -2.73 -5.14 6.58
N SER A 107 -2.23 -5.71 7.70
CA SER A 107 -3.02 -6.52 8.63
C SER A 107 -3.53 -5.74 9.84
N ALA A 108 -3.26 -4.43 9.94
CA ALA A 108 -3.96 -3.57 10.90
C ALA A 108 -5.46 -3.58 10.55
N SER A 109 -6.19 -4.40 11.30
CA SER A 109 -7.65 -4.55 11.28
C SER A 109 -8.34 -3.19 11.41
N ASP A 110 -9.56 -3.13 10.88
CA ASP A 110 -10.54 -2.02 10.88
C ASP A 110 -10.83 -1.44 12.29
N ALA A 111 -9.84 -0.85 12.94
CA ALA A 111 -9.99 -0.02 14.11
C ALA A 111 -10.00 1.44 13.62
N VAL A 112 -11.17 2.08 13.75
CA VAL A 112 -11.53 3.46 13.34
C VAL A 112 -12.10 3.47 11.91
N GLU A 113 -13.41 3.48 11.63
CA GLU A 113 -14.53 4.19 12.28
C GLU A 113 -15.87 3.41 12.15
N GLU A 114 -16.42 2.92 13.26
CA GLU A 114 -17.87 2.82 13.45
C GLU A 114 -18.17 2.97 14.94
N HIS A 115 -18.01 4.19 15.45
CA HIS A 115 -18.63 4.58 16.72
C HIS A 115 -20.14 4.74 16.49
N THR A 116 -20.86 3.64 16.25
CA THR A 116 -22.30 3.62 16.50
C THR A 116 -22.49 3.41 17.99
N ARG A 117 -22.37 4.51 18.74
CA ARG A 117 -22.85 4.58 20.12
C ARG A 117 -24.36 4.36 20.06
N ILE A 118 -24.82 3.14 20.35
CA ILE A 118 -26.24 2.91 20.60
C ILE A 118 -26.54 3.62 21.93
N GLU A 119 -27.00 4.86 21.85
CA GLU A 119 -27.67 5.51 22.95
C GLU A 119 -28.99 4.78 23.16
N ILE A 120 -29.03 3.91 24.16
CA ILE A 120 -30.29 3.38 24.67
C ILE A 120 -31.00 4.56 25.31
N SER A 121 -32.04 5.06 24.66
CA SER A 121 -32.93 6.06 25.25
C SER A 121 -33.62 5.42 26.46
N GLU A 122 -33.29 5.88 27.67
CA GLU A 122 -34.00 5.57 28.93
C GLU A 122 -35.40 6.23 28.95
N GLY A 123 -36.22 5.95 27.94
CA GLY A 123 -37.61 6.42 27.82
C GLY A 123 -38.65 5.31 27.80
N PHE A 124 -38.24 4.04 27.90
CA PHE A 124 -39.13 2.89 27.75
C PHE A 124 -39.60 2.25 29.06
N PHE A 125 -39.38 2.92 30.20
CA PHE A 125 -40.01 2.59 31.47
C PHE A 125 -40.65 3.84 32.09
N LYS A 126 -41.85 4.16 31.64
CA LYS A 126 -42.88 4.82 32.44
C LYS A 126 -44.27 4.45 31.93
#